data_AF-A0A2K3LQS3-F1
#
_entry.id   AF-A0A2K3LQS3-F1
#
_cell.length_a   1.000
_cell.length_b   1.000
_cell.length_c   1.000
_cell.angle_alpha   90.00
_cell.angle_beta   90.00
_cell.angle_gamma   90.00
#
_symmetry.space_group_name_H-M   'P 1'
#
loop_
_entity.id
_entity.type
_entity.pdbx_description
1 polymer ?
#
loop_
_entity_poly.entity_id
_entity_poly.type
_entity_poly.pdbx_seq_one_letter_code
_entity_poly.pdbx_strand_id
1 'polypeptide(L)'
;MNSLSLLHNTNATIPTHTLHFHSFIFSKPTPPFISLKPKPSTTIQCCNNNNNIIDIDMVKTKQGTYVQKQNKVVVLWDLDNKPPRGPPYNAALSLKTLAETFGHLTDISAYANRHTFTHLPEWVLNQRRERKNLDFLERKGIINPSEPYICSVCGRKCKTNVDLKKHFKQLHERERQKKVNRLNSLKGKKRQKYKERFVSGDSKYNDAVRGILTPKIGYGLASELRRAGVFVKTVEDKPQAADWALKKRMMHSLDRGVDWLFLVSDDSDFSEMLRRAKEANLGTVVVGDVDRALGRHADLWVSWDDVENGEVKEKDLVPKSREGRRRTNASTTTTMDGFGDVLIFHDDEEMEMGGDFMLEYSDDEDFDVDSDEEDDDGFYIY
;
A
#
# COMPACT_ATOMS: atom_id res chain seq x y z
N MET A 1 75.06 -0.49 -11.14
CA MET A 1 75.82 0.09 -12.27
C MET A 1 74.80 0.60 -13.29
N ASN A 2 74.88 1.87 -13.69
CA ASN A 2 74.32 2.50 -14.90
C ASN A 2 72.77 2.44 -15.11
N SER A 3 72.08 3.44 -15.68
CA SER A 3 72.39 4.87 -15.99
C SER A 3 71.08 5.65 -16.25
N LEU A 4 71.16 6.98 -16.42
CA LEU A 4 70.03 7.93 -16.51
C LEU A 4 69.51 8.20 -17.94
N SER A 5 68.21 8.49 -18.09
CA SER A 5 67.57 9.45 -19.04
C SER A 5 66.06 9.56 -18.69
N LEU A 6 65.33 10.70 -18.71
CA LEU A 6 65.19 11.85 -19.63
C LEU A 6 64.48 11.48 -20.96
N LEU A 7 63.39 12.12 -21.42
CA LEU A 7 62.57 13.25 -20.90
C LEU A 7 61.08 12.77 -20.76
N HIS A 8 59.95 13.49 -20.91
CA HIS A 8 59.58 14.87 -21.28
C HIS A 8 58.19 15.24 -20.68
N ASN A 9 57.65 16.41 -21.05
CA ASN A 9 56.35 16.98 -20.62
C ASN A 9 55.84 17.95 -21.72
N THR A 10 54.54 17.95 -22.03
CA THR A 10 53.81 19.03 -22.73
C THR A 10 52.29 18.94 -22.54
N ASN A 11 51.65 20.10 -22.35
CA ASN A 11 50.19 20.28 -22.49
C ASN A 11 49.82 20.61 -23.95
N ALA A 12 48.56 20.37 -24.34
CA ALA A 12 47.93 20.98 -25.52
C ALA A 12 46.43 21.20 -25.29
N THR A 13 45.89 22.29 -25.82
CA THR A 13 44.50 22.78 -25.59
C THR A 13 44.02 23.51 -26.85
N ILE A 14 42.68 23.71 -27.00
CA ILE A 14 42.04 24.57 -28.04
C ILE A 14 42.09 23.93 -29.47
N PRO A 15 41.14 24.19 -30.42
CA PRO A 15 40.03 25.16 -30.41
C PRO A 15 38.60 24.59 -30.53
N THR A 16 37.64 25.44 -30.15
CA THR A 16 36.25 25.44 -30.59
C THR A 16 36.10 26.02 -32.00
N HIS A 17 35.21 25.48 -32.83
CA HIS A 17 34.78 26.12 -34.08
C HIS A 17 33.26 26.32 -34.15
N THR A 18 32.84 27.57 -34.29
CA THR A 18 31.46 27.99 -34.54
C THR A 18 31.07 27.70 -35.99
N LEU A 19 29.85 27.20 -36.23
CA LEU A 19 29.24 27.17 -37.57
C LEU A 19 27.83 27.76 -37.52
N HIS A 20 27.56 28.73 -38.39
CA HIS A 20 26.24 29.35 -38.53
C HIS A 20 25.29 28.43 -39.32
N PHE A 21 24.08 28.21 -38.80
CA PHE A 21 23.00 27.64 -39.58
C PHE A 21 22.36 28.74 -40.46
N HIS A 22 22.68 28.73 -41.75
CA HIS A 22 21.92 29.50 -42.74
C HIS A 22 20.59 28.80 -43.04
N SER A 23 19.50 29.56 -42.93
CA SER A 23 18.15 29.12 -43.28
C SER A 23 17.99 28.97 -44.79
N PHE A 24 17.77 27.75 -45.27
CA PHE A 24 17.33 27.48 -46.65
C PHE A 24 15.93 26.91 -46.67
N ILE A 25 15.01 27.67 -47.27
CA ILE A 25 13.63 27.27 -47.51
C ILE A 25 13.61 26.32 -48.71
N PHE A 26 13.22 25.07 -48.51
CA PHE A 26 12.90 24.13 -49.59
C PHE A 26 11.47 23.62 -49.42
N SER A 27 10.55 24.24 -50.14
CA SER A 27 9.20 23.74 -50.33
C SER A 27 9.22 22.40 -51.07
N LYS A 28 8.53 21.40 -50.51
CA LYS A 28 8.27 20.11 -51.17
C LYS A 28 6.76 19.92 -51.39
N PRO A 29 6.34 19.38 -52.54
CA PRO A 29 4.92 19.27 -52.88
C PRO A 29 4.21 18.19 -52.06
N THR A 30 2.91 18.40 -51.84
CA THR A 30 2.02 17.45 -51.18
C THR A 30 1.61 16.30 -52.12
N PRO A 31 1.67 15.02 -51.68
CA PRO A 31 1.06 13.92 -52.42
C PRO A 31 -0.49 13.94 -52.27
N PRO A 32 -1.25 13.47 -53.26
CA PRO A 32 -2.71 13.49 -53.22
C PRO A 32 -3.31 12.48 -52.23
N PHE A 33 -4.46 12.85 -51.66
CA PHE A 33 -5.20 12.05 -50.68
C PHE A 33 -5.88 10.83 -51.34
N ILE A 34 -5.40 9.62 -51.07
CA ILE A 34 -6.09 8.38 -51.50
C ILE A 34 -6.89 7.81 -50.32
N SER A 35 -8.21 8.01 -50.35
CA SER A 35 -9.13 7.53 -49.33
C SER A 35 -9.42 6.03 -49.46
N LEU A 36 -8.52 5.20 -48.93
CA LEU A 36 -8.78 3.77 -48.74
C LEU A 36 -9.73 3.56 -47.56
N LYS A 37 -11.03 3.48 -47.85
CA LYS A 37 -12.06 3.09 -46.87
C LYS A 37 -11.74 1.68 -46.33
N PRO A 38 -11.60 1.48 -45.01
CA PRO A 38 -11.51 0.13 -44.46
C PRO A 38 -12.81 -0.63 -44.74
N LYS A 39 -12.71 -1.88 -45.20
CA LYS A 39 -13.88 -2.78 -45.27
C LYS A 39 -14.33 -3.08 -43.84
N PRO A 40 -15.64 -3.10 -43.54
CA PRO A 40 -16.12 -3.62 -42.26
C PRO A 40 -15.76 -5.10 -42.15
N SER A 41 -15.26 -5.53 -40.99
CA SER A 41 -15.08 -6.95 -40.69
C SER A 41 -16.44 -7.64 -40.70
N THR A 42 -16.53 -8.82 -41.33
CA THR A 42 -17.76 -9.61 -41.38
C THR A 42 -18.07 -10.18 -40.00
N THR A 43 -18.92 -9.51 -39.22
CA THR A 43 -19.51 -10.10 -38.01
C THR A 43 -20.41 -11.27 -38.40
N ILE A 44 -19.97 -12.49 -38.12
CA ILE A 44 -20.79 -13.69 -38.29
C ILE A 44 -21.79 -13.73 -37.12
N GLN A 45 -22.97 -13.13 -37.33
CA GLN A 45 -24.01 -13.06 -36.31
C GLN A 45 -24.77 -14.39 -36.23
N CYS A 46 -24.29 -15.30 -35.39
CA CYS A 46 -25.04 -16.48 -34.99
C CYS A 46 -26.09 -16.12 -33.92
N CYS A 47 -27.25 -16.77 -34.04
CA CYS A 47 -28.46 -16.70 -33.19
C CYS A 47 -28.31 -16.27 -31.71
N ASN A 48 -29.27 -15.43 -31.27
CA ASN A 48 -29.51 -15.07 -29.87
C ASN A 48 -29.63 -16.29 -28.94
N ASN A 49 -29.08 -16.17 -27.74
CA ASN A 49 -29.69 -16.70 -26.51
C ASN A 49 -29.18 -15.93 -25.29
N ASN A 50 -30.04 -15.73 -24.29
CA ASN A 50 -29.71 -14.97 -23.08
C ASN A 50 -28.81 -15.76 -22.12
N ASN A 51 -27.50 -15.67 -22.35
CA ASN A 51 -26.46 -15.98 -21.37
C ASN A 51 -25.59 -14.74 -21.19
N ASN A 52 -24.99 -14.55 -20.01
CA ASN A 52 -24.02 -13.47 -19.79
C ASN A 52 -22.85 -13.64 -20.76
N ILE A 53 -22.74 -12.74 -21.75
CA ILE A 53 -21.62 -12.72 -22.68
C ILE A 53 -20.41 -12.18 -21.93
N ILE A 54 -19.61 -13.10 -21.39
CA ILE A 54 -18.24 -12.81 -21.03
C ILE A 54 -17.50 -12.64 -22.36
N ASP A 55 -17.23 -11.41 -22.76
CA ASP A 55 -16.39 -11.09 -23.93
C ASP A 55 -14.94 -11.48 -23.63
N ILE A 56 -14.61 -12.76 -23.85
CA ILE A 56 -13.27 -13.31 -23.67
C ILE A 56 -12.36 -12.76 -24.79
N ASP A 57 -11.70 -11.63 -24.51
CA ASP A 57 -10.71 -11.02 -25.40
C ASP A 57 -9.58 -12.04 -25.70
N MET A 58 -9.36 -12.32 -26.99
CA MET A 58 -8.61 -13.47 -27.50
C MET A 58 -7.39 -13.00 -28.29
N VAL A 59 -6.22 -13.01 -27.64
CA VAL A 59 -4.97 -12.54 -28.23
C VAL A 59 -4.34 -13.64 -29.08
N LYS A 60 -4.03 -13.32 -30.34
CA LYS A 60 -3.32 -14.24 -31.23
C LYS A 60 -1.82 -14.27 -30.89
N THR A 61 -1.36 -15.44 -30.45
CA THR A 61 0.05 -15.75 -30.16
C THR A 61 0.87 -15.76 -31.46
N LYS A 62 2.18 -15.49 -31.36
CA LYS A 62 3.13 -15.55 -32.51
C LYS A 62 3.16 -16.91 -33.22
N GLN A 63 2.68 -17.97 -32.57
CA GLN A 63 2.56 -19.34 -33.08
C GLN A 63 1.20 -19.64 -33.74
N GLY A 64 0.31 -18.64 -33.86
CA GLY A 64 -1.00 -18.75 -34.51
C GLY A 64 -2.15 -19.15 -33.58
N THR A 65 -1.86 -19.73 -32.41
CA THR A 65 -2.83 -20.06 -31.36
C THR A 65 -3.43 -18.81 -30.71
N TYR A 66 -4.73 -18.83 -30.44
CA TYR A 66 -5.38 -17.80 -29.63
C TYR A 66 -5.32 -18.19 -28.16
N VAL A 67 -5.05 -17.22 -27.29
CA VAL A 67 -5.09 -17.37 -25.83
C VAL A 67 -5.96 -16.26 -25.24
N GLN A 68 -6.65 -16.57 -24.14
CA GLN A 68 -7.37 -15.55 -23.38
C GLN A 68 -6.39 -14.47 -22.92
N LYS A 69 -6.77 -13.21 -23.11
CA LYS A 69 -6.03 -12.07 -22.58
C LYS A 69 -6.02 -12.14 -21.06
N GLN A 70 -4.83 -12.28 -20.49
CA GLN A 70 -4.66 -12.06 -19.05
C GLN A 70 -4.70 -10.56 -18.79
N ASN A 71 -5.86 -10.08 -18.34
CA ASN A 71 -6.05 -8.72 -17.83
C ASN A 71 -4.93 -8.40 -16.82
N LYS A 72 -4.23 -7.27 -17.01
CA LYS A 72 -3.26 -6.80 -16.03
C LYS A 72 -3.95 -5.93 -15.00
N VAL A 73 -3.77 -6.25 -13.72
CA VAL A 73 -4.31 -5.49 -12.59
C VAL A 73 -3.16 -4.75 -11.89
N VAL A 74 -3.38 -3.51 -11.50
CA VAL A 74 -2.48 -2.74 -10.62
C VAL A 74 -3.27 -2.20 -9.43
N VAL A 75 -2.72 -2.37 -8.22
CA VAL A 75 -3.29 -1.85 -6.98
C VAL A 75 -2.43 -0.71 -6.46
N LEU A 76 -3.04 0.46 -6.27
CA LEU A 76 -2.43 1.64 -5.67
C LEU A 76 -3.16 1.96 -4.36
N TRP A 77 -2.42 1.95 -3.26
CA TRP A 77 -2.97 2.14 -1.92
C TRP A 77 -2.40 3.39 -1.26
N ASP A 78 -3.30 4.30 -0.88
CA ASP A 78 -3.06 5.44 -0.02
C ASP A 78 -3.19 5.00 1.46
N LEU A 79 -2.06 4.77 2.12
CA LEU A 79 -2.03 4.33 3.52
C LEU A 79 -2.31 5.47 4.51
N ASP A 80 -2.25 6.73 4.07
CA ASP A 80 -2.50 7.89 4.93
C ASP A 80 -4.02 8.11 5.05
N ASN A 81 -4.77 7.95 3.94
CA ASN A 81 -6.23 8.00 3.94
C ASN A 81 -6.90 6.68 4.35
N LYS A 82 -6.27 5.53 4.06
CA LYS A 82 -6.78 4.18 4.37
C LYS A 82 -5.73 3.30 5.06
N PRO A 83 -5.30 3.63 6.29
CA PRO A 83 -4.53 2.69 7.10
C PRO A 83 -5.41 1.46 7.44
N PRO A 84 -4.86 0.24 7.44
CA PRO A 84 -5.61 -0.96 7.81
C PRO A 84 -6.07 -0.87 9.28
N ARG A 85 -7.35 -1.11 9.54
CA ARG A 85 -7.90 -1.06 10.90
C ARG A 85 -7.57 -2.34 11.66
N GLY A 86 -7.57 -3.49 10.98
CA GLY A 86 -7.07 -4.78 11.50
C GLY A 86 -5.57 -5.05 11.27
N PRO A 87 -5.12 -6.32 11.40
CA PRO A 87 -3.74 -6.73 11.13
C PRO A 87 -3.31 -6.44 9.68
N PRO A 88 -2.26 -5.63 9.41
CA PRO A 88 -1.94 -5.14 8.07
C PRO A 88 -1.70 -6.22 7.01
N TYR A 89 -1.11 -7.36 7.42
CA TYR A 89 -0.86 -8.48 6.53
C TYR A 89 -2.16 -9.13 6.02
N ASN A 90 -3.20 -9.18 6.86
CA ASN A 90 -4.48 -9.78 6.49
C ASN A 90 -5.22 -8.86 5.52
N ALA A 91 -5.36 -7.57 5.85
CA ALA A 91 -5.98 -6.57 4.97
C ALA A 91 -5.30 -6.51 3.58
N ALA A 92 -3.96 -6.54 3.56
CA ALA A 92 -3.20 -6.60 2.31
C ALA A 92 -3.39 -7.91 1.51
N LEU A 93 -3.60 -9.04 2.19
CA LEU A 93 -3.89 -10.31 1.54
C LEU A 93 -5.31 -10.34 0.98
N SER A 94 -6.31 -9.85 1.72
CA SER A 94 -7.70 -9.73 1.24
C SER A 94 -7.79 -8.81 0.02
N LEU A 95 -7.18 -7.62 0.08
CA LEU A 95 -7.07 -6.68 -1.04
C LEU A 95 -6.36 -7.29 -2.26
N LYS A 96 -5.31 -8.08 -2.02
CA LYS A 96 -4.59 -8.81 -3.08
C LYS A 96 -5.49 -9.87 -3.74
N THR A 97 -6.12 -10.73 -2.95
CA THR A 97 -7.00 -11.80 -3.47
C THR A 97 -8.19 -11.21 -4.23
N LEU A 98 -8.73 -10.09 -3.77
CA LEU A 98 -9.73 -9.32 -4.50
C LEU A 98 -9.22 -8.80 -5.85
N ALA A 99 -8.04 -8.20 -5.89
CA ALA A 99 -7.46 -7.72 -7.15
C ALA A 99 -7.15 -8.87 -8.12
N GLU A 100 -6.78 -10.05 -7.62
CA GLU A 100 -6.53 -11.25 -8.42
C GLU A 100 -7.81 -11.83 -9.06
N THR A 101 -9.03 -11.48 -8.62
CA THR A 101 -10.27 -11.89 -9.33
C THR A 101 -10.48 -11.16 -10.66
N PHE A 102 -9.87 -9.98 -10.86
CA PHE A 102 -9.99 -9.19 -12.08
C PHE A 102 -8.95 -9.55 -13.15
N GLY A 103 -7.90 -10.29 -12.76
CA GLY A 103 -6.82 -10.69 -13.64
C GLY A 103 -5.48 -10.89 -12.93
N HIS A 104 -4.40 -10.86 -13.71
CA HIS A 104 -3.04 -11.01 -13.19
C HIS A 104 -2.57 -9.71 -12.52
N LEU A 105 -2.48 -9.75 -11.18
CA LEU A 105 -1.90 -8.67 -10.37
C LEU A 105 -0.42 -8.46 -10.75
N THR A 106 -0.17 -7.38 -11.48
CA THR A 106 1.13 -7.02 -12.05
C THR A 106 1.95 -6.18 -11.06
N ASP A 107 1.30 -5.41 -10.20
CA ASP A 107 1.92 -4.55 -9.19
C ASP A 107 0.93 -4.21 -8.08
N ILE A 108 1.39 -4.22 -6.82
CA ILE A 108 0.66 -3.70 -5.68
C ILE A 108 1.59 -2.76 -4.89
N SER A 109 1.35 -1.45 -5.02
CA SER A 109 2.20 -0.40 -4.44
C SER A 109 1.41 0.41 -3.42
N ALA A 110 1.97 0.58 -2.22
CA ALA A 110 1.36 1.36 -1.15
C ALA A 110 2.24 2.56 -0.78
N TYR A 111 1.61 3.71 -0.61
CA TYR A 111 2.24 5.02 -0.43
C TYR A 111 1.79 5.60 0.91
N ALA A 112 2.75 6.09 1.69
CA ALA A 112 2.47 6.77 2.95
C ALA A 112 3.56 7.80 3.27
N ASN A 113 3.19 8.85 4.00
CA ASN A 113 4.13 9.74 4.66
C ASN A 113 4.80 9.05 5.89
N ARG A 114 5.79 9.69 6.52
CA ARG A 114 6.55 9.10 7.64
C ARG A 114 5.71 9.00 8.91
N HIS A 115 4.83 9.97 9.14
CA HIS A 115 3.96 10.00 10.31
C HIS A 115 3.04 8.77 10.41
N THR A 116 2.51 8.28 9.29
CA THR A 116 1.65 7.07 9.21
C THR A 116 2.35 5.79 9.67
N PHE A 117 3.68 5.68 9.45
CA PHE A 117 4.48 4.57 9.98
C PHE A 117 4.85 4.73 11.46
N THR A 118 4.68 5.93 12.02
CA THR A 118 5.00 6.28 13.41
C THR A 118 3.76 6.20 14.31
N HIS A 119 2.59 6.58 13.78
CA HIS A 119 1.29 6.51 14.44
C HIS A 119 0.94 5.08 14.87
N LEU A 120 0.27 4.96 16.01
CA LEU A 120 -0.16 3.69 16.60
C LEU A 120 -1.69 3.68 16.67
N PRO A 121 -2.37 2.80 15.91
CA PRO A 121 -3.81 2.60 16.07
C PRO A 121 -4.18 2.23 17.51
N GLU A 122 -5.38 2.62 17.95
CA GLU A 122 -5.82 2.46 19.34
C GLU A 122 -5.84 0.98 19.80
N TRP A 123 -6.13 0.03 18.91
CA TRP A 123 -6.01 -1.40 19.21
C TRP A 123 -4.57 -1.82 19.54
N VAL A 124 -3.56 -1.22 18.92
CA VAL A 124 -2.14 -1.46 19.23
C VAL A 124 -1.78 -0.86 20.59
N LEU A 125 -2.32 0.31 20.92
CA LEU A 125 -2.10 0.96 22.21
C LEU A 125 -2.71 0.13 23.36
N ASN A 126 -3.94 -0.35 23.20
CA ASN A 126 -4.59 -1.22 24.18
C ASN A 126 -3.90 -2.58 24.30
N GLN A 127 -3.57 -3.25 23.19
CA GLN A 127 -2.80 -4.50 23.20
C GLN A 127 -1.43 -4.33 23.90
N ARG A 128 -0.76 -3.17 23.74
CA ARG A 128 0.48 -2.84 24.47
C ARG A 128 0.22 -2.60 25.96
N ARG A 129 -0.88 -1.96 26.34
CA ARG A 129 -1.28 -1.71 27.75
C ARG A 129 -1.60 -3.03 28.47
N GLU A 130 -2.42 -3.88 27.84
CA GLU A 130 -2.76 -5.23 28.31
C GLU A 130 -1.51 -6.11 28.47
N ARG A 131 -0.65 -6.19 27.44
CA ARG A 131 0.57 -7.01 27.51
C ARG A 131 1.58 -6.51 28.55
N LYS A 132 1.63 -5.20 28.82
CA LYS A 132 2.39 -4.63 29.95
C LYS A 132 1.81 -5.06 31.30
N ASN A 133 0.48 -5.04 31.46
CA ASN A 133 -0.18 -5.49 32.68
C ASN A 133 0.06 -6.98 32.93
N LEU A 134 -0.07 -7.82 31.90
CA LEU A 134 0.27 -9.25 31.97
C LEU A 134 1.78 -9.48 32.26
N ASP A 135 2.70 -8.74 31.62
CA ASP A 135 4.14 -8.76 31.94
C ASP A 135 4.46 -8.35 33.40
N PHE A 136 3.55 -7.66 34.09
CA PHE A 136 3.67 -7.23 35.49
C PHE A 136 3.05 -8.23 36.47
N LEU A 137 1.83 -8.73 36.17
CA LEU A 137 1.15 -9.75 36.97
C LEU A 137 1.87 -11.11 36.93
N GLU A 138 2.50 -11.46 35.79
CA GLU A 138 3.43 -12.60 35.68
C GLU A 138 4.69 -12.39 36.54
N ARG A 139 5.22 -11.16 36.60
CA ARG A 139 6.41 -10.85 37.42
C ARG A 139 6.12 -10.87 38.92
N LYS A 140 4.94 -10.42 39.34
CA LYS A 140 4.47 -10.53 40.74
C LYS A 140 4.00 -11.95 41.10
N GLY A 141 3.97 -12.90 40.15
CA GLY A 141 3.52 -14.28 40.37
C GLY A 141 2.02 -14.43 40.63
N ILE A 142 1.23 -13.35 40.47
CA ILE A 142 -0.22 -13.29 40.69
C ILE A 142 -0.94 -14.08 39.60
N ILE A 143 -0.47 -13.97 38.35
CA ILE A 143 -0.92 -14.77 37.22
C ILE A 143 0.25 -15.66 36.79
N ASN A 144 0.02 -16.97 36.71
CA ASN A 144 0.98 -17.92 36.16
C ASN A 144 0.41 -18.48 34.85
N PRO A 145 1.19 -18.51 33.75
CA PRO A 145 0.72 -19.08 32.49
C PRO A 145 0.56 -20.60 32.62
N SER A 146 -0.52 -21.15 32.07
CA SER A 146 -0.80 -22.60 32.09
C SER A 146 0.25 -23.42 31.33
N GLU A 147 0.80 -22.85 30.26
CA GLU A 147 1.92 -23.42 29.50
C GLU A 147 3.15 -22.49 29.56
N PRO A 148 4.37 -23.03 29.74
CA PRO A 148 5.58 -22.22 29.79
C PRO A 148 5.95 -21.68 28.41
N TYR A 149 6.29 -20.39 28.34
CA TYR A 149 6.69 -19.71 27.11
C TYR A 149 7.90 -20.40 26.44
N ILE A 150 7.78 -20.77 25.15
CA ILE A 150 8.83 -21.50 24.42
C ILE A 150 9.52 -20.58 23.40
N CYS A 151 10.85 -20.54 23.41
CA CYS A 151 11.64 -19.86 22.39
C CYS A 151 11.65 -20.66 21.07
N SER A 152 11.01 -20.16 20.02
CA SER A 152 10.89 -20.82 18.72
C SER A 152 12.22 -21.00 17.94
N VAL A 153 13.31 -20.35 18.38
CA VAL A 153 14.65 -20.51 17.78
C VAL A 153 15.42 -21.69 18.36
N CYS A 154 15.32 -21.95 19.68
CA CYS A 154 16.13 -22.98 20.37
C CYS A 154 15.33 -23.97 21.24
N GLY A 155 14.01 -23.85 21.33
CA GLY A 155 13.15 -24.74 22.12
C GLY A 155 13.20 -24.52 23.64
N ARG A 156 13.97 -23.53 24.14
CA ARG A 156 14.08 -23.26 25.58
C ARG A 156 12.73 -22.82 26.15
N LYS A 157 12.33 -23.46 27.27
CA LYS A 157 11.18 -23.07 28.09
C LYS A 157 11.57 -21.94 29.07
N CYS A 158 10.72 -20.93 29.15
CA CYS A 158 10.81 -19.74 30.00
C CYS A 158 9.57 -19.67 30.90
N LYS A 159 9.71 -19.12 32.12
CA LYS A 159 8.60 -19.05 33.09
C LYS A 159 7.65 -17.92 32.74
N THR A 160 8.18 -16.70 32.61
CA THR A 160 7.42 -15.51 32.20
C THR A 160 7.71 -15.12 30.74
N ASN A 161 6.85 -14.31 30.16
CA ASN A 161 7.07 -13.71 28.85
C ASN A 161 8.29 -12.76 28.87
N VAL A 162 8.54 -12.13 30.03
CA VAL A 162 9.69 -11.26 30.26
C VAL A 162 11.00 -12.05 30.24
N ASP A 163 11.01 -13.29 30.75
CA ASP A 163 12.17 -14.19 30.62
C ASP A 163 12.43 -14.59 29.17
N LEU A 164 11.37 -14.86 28.39
CA LEU A 164 11.49 -15.15 26.96
C LEU A 164 12.05 -13.94 26.19
N LYS A 165 11.54 -12.74 26.44
CA LYS A 165 12.07 -11.48 25.89
C LYS A 165 13.55 -11.28 26.25
N LYS A 166 13.92 -11.40 27.54
CA LYS A 166 15.32 -11.28 28.00
C LYS A 166 16.23 -12.31 27.33
N HIS A 167 15.82 -13.58 27.32
CA HIS A 167 16.55 -14.68 26.69
C HIS A 167 16.76 -14.47 25.19
N PHE A 168 15.73 -14.02 24.45
CA PHE A 168 15.81 -13.79 23.02
C PHE A 168 16.81 -12.67 22.68
N LYS A 169 16.74 -11.54 23.40
CA LYS A 169 17.68 -10.42 23.25
C LYS A 169 19.13 -10.83 23.58
N GLN A 170 19.33 -11.43 24.75
CA GLN A 170 20.67 -11.77 25.25
C GLN A 170 21.38 -12.83 24.41
N LEU A 171 20.65 -13.79 23.82
CA LEU A 171 21.23 -14.87 23.02
C LEU A 171 21.09 -14.62 21.51
N HIS A 172 19.87 -14.62 20.98
CA HIS A 172 19.63 -14.72 19.54
C HIS A 172 19.82 -13.40 18.80
N GLU A 173 19.33 -12.28 19.35
CA GLU A 173 19.57 -10.95 18.80
C GLU A 173 21.07 -10.62 18.81
N ARG A 174 21.75 -10.88 19.94
CA ARG A 174 23.21 -10.76 20.08
C ARG A 174 23.99 -11.65 19.12
N GLU A 175 23.57 -12.90 18.89
CA GLU A 175 24.20 -13.81 17.93
C GLU A 175 24.03 -13.32 16.48
N ARG A 176 22.82 -12.85 16.14
CA ARG A 176 22.53 -12.29 14.81
C ARG A 176 23.28 -11.00 14.56
N GLN A 177 23.38 -10.11 15.54
CA GLN A 177 24.13 -8.86 15.39
C GLN A 177 25.63 -9.13 15.14
N LYS A 178 26.21 -10.16 15.77
CA LYS A 178 27.57 -10.62 15.44
C LYS A 178 27.70 -11.08 13.97
N LYS A 179 26.70 -11.79 13.43
CA LYS A 179 26.66 -12.19 12.00
C LYS A 179 26.52 -10.97 11.08
N VAL A 180 25.64 -10.02 11.41
CA VAL A 180 25.42 -8.78 10.61
C VAL A 180 26.65 -7.88 10.62
N ASN A 181 27.26 -7.63 11.79
CA ASN A 181 28.48 -6.84 11.90
C ASN A 181 29.64 -7.51 11.13
N ARG A 182 29.76 -8.84 11.20
CA ARG A 182 30.72 -9.60 10.39
C ARG A 182 30.43 -9.48 8.89
N LEU A 183 29.17 -9.57 8.46
CA LEU A 183 28.78 -9.36 7.06
C LEU A 183 29.16 -7.95 6.57
N ASN A 184 28.95 -6.91 7.38
CA ASN A 184 29.25 -5.53 7.02
C ASN A 184 30.76 -5.24 6.95
N SER A 185 31.58 -5.93 7.76
CA SER A 185 33.04 -5.89 7.65
C SER A 185 33.60 -6.51 6.36
N LEU A 186 32.84 -7.39 5.70
CA LEU A 186 33.27 -8.11 4.50
C LEU A 186 32.86 -7.36 3.22
N LYS A 187 33.70 -7.43 2.18
CA LYS A 187 33.45 -6.80 0.87
C LYS A 187 33.52 -7.83 -0.28
N GLY A 188 32.90 -7.49 -1.42
CA GLY A 188 32.91 -8.30 -2.66
C GLY A 188 32.41 -9.74 -2.50
N LYS A 189 32.98 -10.68 -3.26
CA LYS A 189 32.59 -12.11 -3.27
C LYS A 189 32.64 -12.79 -1.88
N LYS A 190 33.48 -12.30 -0.95
CA LYS A 190 33.52 -12.79 0.44
C LYS A 190 32.26 -12.37 1.22
N ARG A 191 31.76 -11.15 1.03
CA ARG A 191 30.49 -10.67 1.61
C ARG A 191 29.31 -11.51 1.13
N GLN A 192 29.24 -11.76 -0.19
CA GLN A 192 28.17 -12.55 -0.79
C GLN A 192 28.11 -13.96 -0.20
N LYS A 193 29.21 -14.72 -0.24
CA LYS A 193 29.26 -16.08 0.34
C LYS A 193 28.96 -16.13 1.84
N TYR A 194 29.27 -15.06 2.59
CA TYR A 194 28.93 -14.97 4.01
C TYR A 194 27.42 -14.70 4.21
N LYS A 195 26.83 -13.80 3.40
CA LYS A 195 25.37 -13.55 3.41
C LYS A 195 24.61 -14.85 3.12
N GLU A 196 24.99 -15.52 2.04
CA GLU A 196 24.38 -16.77 1.54
C GLU A 196 24.42 -17.90 2.57
N ARG A 197 25.44 -17.95 3.43
CA ARG A 197 25.63 -19.01 4.42
C ARG A 197 25.05 -18.70 5.81
N PHE A 198 25.00 -17.43 6.23
CA PHE A 198 24.76 -17.06 7.63
C PHE A 198 23.67 -16.01 7.85
N VAL A 199 23.12 -15.38 6.81
CA VAL A 199 22.17 -14.26 6.95
C VAL A 199 20.93 -14.40 6.05
N SER A 200 21.04 -15.01 4.87
CA SER A 200 19.87 -15.53 4.14
C SER A 200 19.43 -16.88 4.73
N GLY A 201 18.12 -17.13 4.74
CA GLY A 201 17.53 -18.33 5.37
C GLY A 201 17.19 -18.16 6.86
N ASP A 202 17.35 -16.96 7.41
CA ASP A 202 17.09 -16.61 8.82
C ASP A 202 15.59 -16.50 9.17
N SER A 203 14.73 -17.31 8.53
CA SER A 203 13.26 -17.28 8.70
C SER A 203 12.86 -17.52 10.15
N LYS A 204 13.36 -18.60 10.76
CA LYS A 204 13.09 -18.94 12.18
C LYS A 204 13.35 -17.77 13.14
N TYR A 205 14.40 -16.98 12.92
CA TYR A 205 14.65 -15.78 13.71
C TYR A 205 13.63 -14.68 13.40
N ASN A 206 13.42 -14.36 12.12
CA ASN A 206 12.50 -13.31 11.71
C ASN A 206 11.06 -13.58 12.16
N ASP A 207 10.62 -14.83 12.16
CA ASP A 207 9.31 -15.26 12.64
C ASP A 207 9.23 -15.20 14.18
N ALA A 208 10.31 -15.55 14.87
CA ALA A 208 10.42 -15.40 16.34
C ALA A 208 10.42 -13.93 16.80
N VAL A 209 11.08 -13.03 16.06
CA VAL A 209 11.06 -11.58 16.32
C VAL A 209 9.63 -11.06 16.37
N ARG A 210 8.78 -11.41 15.40
CA ARG A 210 7.40 -10.90 15.33
C ARG A 210 6.57 -11.24 16.57
N GLY A 211 6.77 -12.41 17.16
CA GLY A 211 6.05 -12.84 18.36
C GLY A 211 6.64 -12.36 19.69
N ILE A 212 7.92 -11.98 19.74
CA ILE A 212 8.65 -11.68 20.99
C ILE A 212 9.02 -10.20 21.11
N LEU A 213 9.39 -9.56 20.01
CA LEU A 213 9.88 -8.18 19.94
C LEU A 213 8.91 -7.29 19.15
N THR A 214 7.94 -6.72 19.84
CA THR A 214 7.16 -5.60 19.31
C THR A 214 8.10 -4.43 18.95
N PRO A 215 7.98 -3.82 17.76
CA PRO A 215 8.85 -2.71 17.36
C PRO A 215 8.66 -1.51 18.29
N LYS A 216 9.78 -0.84 18.65
CA LYS A 216 9.77 0.36 19.50
C LYS A 216 8.89 1.46 18.89
N ILE A 217 9.18 1.80 17.63
CA ILE A 217 8.52 2.86 16.84
C ILE A 217 7.52 2.22 15.87
N GLY A 218 6.31 2.77 15.80
CA GLY A 218 5.24 2.22 14.97
C GLY A 218 4.83 0.80 15.38
N TYR A 219 4.00 0.16 14.54
CA TYR A 219 3.43 -1.17 14.79
C TYR A 219 3.84 -2.24 13.78
N GLY A 220 4.91 -1.98 13.01
CA GLY A 220 5.43 -2.92 12.01
C GLY A 220 4.70 -2.89 10.65
N LEU A 221 3.81 -1.91 10.43
CA LEU A 221 3.02 -1.70 9.21
C LEU A 221 3.81 -1.97 7.92
N ALA A 222 4.92 -1.24 7.70
CA ALA A 222 5.73 -1.38 6.48
C ALA A 222 6.31 -2.79 6.28
N SER A 223 6.72 -3.48 7.35
CA SER A 223 7.25 -4.84 7.29
C SER A 223 6.18 -5.90 7.05
N GLU A 224 4.99 -5.74 7.63
CA GLU A 224 3.86 -6.66 7.45
C GLU A 224 3.26 -6.56 6.04
N LEU A 225 3.11 -5.34 5.52
CA LEU A 225 2.71 -5.09 4.13
C LEU A 225 3.75 -5.65 3.13
N ARG A 226 5.05 -5.41 3.36
CA ARG A 226 6.12 -6.01 2.55
C ARG A 226 6.10 -7.54 2.59
N ARG A 227 5.67 -8.16 3.71
CA ARG A 227 5.47 -9.63 3.82
C ARG A 227 4.30 -10.13 2.96
N ALA A 228 3.24 -9.33 2.78
CA ALA A 228 2.14 -9.64 1.87
C ALA A 228 2.52 -9.47 0.38
N GLY A 229 3.71 -8.93 0.09
CA GLY A 229 4.18 -8.62 -1.26
C GLY A 229 3.93 -7.19 -1.72
N VAL A 230 3.41 -6.32 -0.83
CA VAL A 230 3.14 -4.91 -1.14
C VAL A 230 4.43 -4.11 -1.22
N PHE A 231 4.62 -3.36 -2.31
CA PHE A 231 5.72 -2.43 -2.46
C PHE A 231 5.43 -1.14 -1.67
N VAL A 232 5.84 -1.13 -0.40
CA VAL A 232 5.66 0.02 0.50
C VAL A 232 6.73 1.09 0.24
N LYS A 233 6.29 2.25 -0.26
CA LYS A 233 7.10 3.45 -0.50
C LYS A 233 6.74 4.56 0.49
N THR A 234 7.66 4.86 1.39
CA THR A 234 7.60 6.07 2.23
C THR A 234 7.89 7.33 1.40
N VAL A 235 7.20 8.43 1.70
CA VAL A 235 7.39 9.76 1.10
C VAL A 235 7.83 10.77 2.18
N GLU A 236 8.42 11.88 1.76
CA GLU A 236 8.73 13.02 2.64
C GLU A 236 7.44 13.63 3.22
N ASP A 237 7.45 14.02 4.49
CA ASP A 237 6.31 14.67 5.17
C ASP A 237 6.06 16.10 4.63
N LYS A 238 5.46 16.18 3.45
CA LYS A 238 4.97 17.38 2.79
C LYS A 238 3.49 17.18 2.43
N PRO A 239 2.65 18.23 2.51
CA PRO A 239 1.27 18.16 2.02
C PRO A 239 1.25 17.62 0.59
N GLN A 240 0.29 16.73 0.31
CA GLN A 240 0.04 16.13 -1.01
C GLN A 240 1.18 15.31 -1.62
N ALA A 241 2.24 14.97 -0.86
CA ALA A 241 3.39 14.26 -1.41
C ALA A 241 3.10 12.79 -1.72
N ALA A 242 2.27 12.13 -0.90
CA ALA A 242 1.74 10.79 -1.16
C ALA A 242 0.87 10.79 -2.42
N ASP A 243 -0.09 11.71 -2.52
CA ASP A 243 -1.02 11.86 -3.64
C ASP A 243 -0.31 12.23 -4.94
N TRP A 244 0.73 13.07 -4.92
CA TRP A 244 1.57 13.31 -6.11
C TRP A 244 2.31 12.04 -6.56
N ALA A 245 2.82 11.24 -5.61
CA ALA A 245 3.47 9.97 -5.92
C ALA A 245 2.48 8.93 -6.47
N LEU A 246 1.24 8.91 -5.98
CA LEU A 246 0.12 8.11 -6.48
C LEU A 246 -0.33 8.58 -7.88
N LYS A 247 -0.66 9.87 -8.06
CA LYS A 247 -1.04 10.48 -9.36
C LYS A 247 0.03 10.19 -10.43
N LYS A 248 1.31 10.30 -10.09
CA LYS A 248 2.44 9.92 -10.97
C LYS A 248 2.49 8.42 -11.30
N ARG A 249 2.14 7.54 -10.36
CA ARG A 249 2.07 6.08 -10.60
C ARG A 249 0.85 5.68 -11.43
N MET A 250 -0.30 6.36 -11.25
CA MET A 250 -1.49 6.20 -12.09
C MET A 250 -1.16 6.53 -13.55
N MET A 251 -0.54 7.69 -13.82
CA MET A 251 -0.09 8.06 -15.17
C MET A 251 0.79 6.97 -15.82
N HIS A 252 1.82 6.52 -15.11
CA HIS A 252 2.73 5.46 -15.58
C HIS A 252 2.04 4.07 -15.69
N SER A 253 0.82 3.89 -15.16
CA SER A 253 0.01 2.68 -15.35
C SER A 253 -0.86 2.78 -16.61
N LEU A 254 -1.37 3.97 -16.94
CA LEU A 254 -2.04 4.25 -18.22
C LEU A 254 -1.10 3.99 -19.41
N ASP A 255 0.11 4.58 -19.37
CA ASP A 255 1.12 4.46 -20.43
C ASP A 255 1.59 3.02 -20.71
N ARG A 256 1.38 2.09 -19.76
CA ARG A 256 1.87 0.70 -19.82
C ARG A 256 0.84 -0.32 -20.31
N GLY A 257 -0.38 0.11 -20.66
CA GLY A 257 -1.45 -0.79 -21.10
C GLY A 257 -1.80 -1.81 -20.01
N VAL A 258 -2.12 -1.31 -18.82
CA VAL A 258 -2.82 -2.04 -17.76
C VAL A 258 -4.30 -2.16 -18.17
N ASP A 259 -5.02 -3.19 -17.67
CA ASP A 259 -6.44 -3.40 -18.00
C ASP A 259 -7.37 -2.98 -16.84
N TRP A 260 -6.93 -3.16 -15.59
CA TRP A 260 -7.64 -2.73 -14.38
C TRP A 260 -6.75 -1.99 -13.38
N LEU A 261 -7.28 -0.91 -12.81
CA LEU A 261 -6.65 -0.13 -11.74
C LEU A 261 -7.54 -0.10 -10.51
N PHE A 262 -6.98 -0.56 -9.39
CA PHE A 262 -7.52 -0.41 -8.05
C PHE A 262 -6.89 0.81 -7.39
N LEU A 263 -7.74 1.69 -6.85
CA LEU A 263 -7.35 2.82 -6.02
C LEU A 263 -7.98 2.67 -4.63
N VAL A 264 -7.16 2.51 -3.59
CA VAL A 264 -7.62 2.49 -2.20
C VAL A 264 -7.37 3.86 -1.59
N SER A 265 -8.37 4.74 -1.63
CA SER A 265 -8.43 6.08 -1.03
C SER A 265 -9.85 6.65 -1.18
N ASP A 266 -10.29 7.50 -0.25
CA ASP A 266 -11.53 8.30 -0.39
C ASP A 266 -11.27 9.69 -1.05
N ASP A 267 -10.02 10.09 -1.28
CA ASP A 267 -9.72 11.46 -1.70
C ASP A 267 -10.27 11.81 -3.09
N SER A 268 -11.17 12.80 -3.12
CA SER A 268 -11.77 13.38 -4.32
C SER A 268 -10.76 13.94 -5.33
N ASP A 269 -9.55 14.29 -4.90
CA ASP A 269 -8.49 14.87 -5.74
C ASP A 269 -7.92 13.86 -6.77
N PHE A 270 -8.29 12.57 -6.67
CA PHE A 270 -8.03 11.55 -7.69
C PHE A 270 -9.12 11.45 -8.79
N SER A 271 -10.25 12.15 -8.66
CA SER A 271 -11.40 12.06 -9.59
C SER A 271 -11.05 12.34 -11.06
N GLU A 272 -10.20 13.34 -11.31
CA GLU A 272 -9.69 13.65 -12.66
C GLU A 272 -8.82 12.53 -13.24
N MET A 273 -8.06 11.81 -12.40
CA MET A 273 -7.25 10.67 -12.84
C MET A 273 -8.14 9.47 -13.18
N LEU A 274 -9.22 9.25 -12.45
CA LEU A 274 -10.23 8.23 -12.80
C LEU A 274 -10.96 8.56 -14.11
N ARG A 275 -11.28 9.84 -14.36
CA ARG A 275 -11.84 10.27 -15.64
C ARG A 275 -10.91 9.95 -16.81
N ARG A 276 -9.62 10.28 -16.69
CA ARG A 276 -8.60 9.97 -17.72
C ARG A 276 -8.39 8.47 -17.91
N ALA A 277 -8.47 7.67 -16.84
CA ALA A 277 -8.46 6.22 -16.93
C ALA A 277 -9.65 5.68 -17.74
N LYS A 278 -10.86 6.19 -17.48
CA LYS A 278 -12.08 5.85 -18.22
C LYS A 278 -11.99 6.23 -19.70
N GLU A 279 -11.40 7.39 -20.01
CA GLU A 279 -11.13 7.85 -21.39
C GLU A 279 -10.08 6.97 -22.11
N ALA A 280 -9.10 6.44 -21.38
CA ALA A 280 -8.14 5.44 -21.87
C ALA A 280 -8.70 4.00 -21.94
N ASN A 281 -9.98 3.80 -21.61
CA ASN A 281 -10.65 2.48 -21.49
C ASN A 281 -9.92 1.52 -20.52
N LEU A 282 -9.35 2.06 -19.44
CA LEU A 282 -8.88 1.31 -18.28
C LEU A 282 -10.05 1.07 -17.32
N GLY A 283 -10.27 -0.17 -16.89
CA GLY A 283 -11.28 -0.49 -15.87
C GLY A 283 -10.86 0.04 -14.50
N THR A 284 -11.77 0.70 -13.78
CA THR A 284 -11.44 1.37 -12.51
C THR A 284 -12.26 0.87 -11.33
N VAL A 285 -11.57 0.46 -10.26
CA VAL A 285 -12.15 0.06 -8.98
C VAL A 285 -11.66 1.04 -7.90
N VAL A 286 -12.58 1.67 -7.18
CA VAL A 286 -12.26 2.46 -5.98
C VAL A 286 -12.64 1.67 -4.74
N VAL A 287 -11.75 1.65 -3.74
CA VAL A 287 -12.01 1.04 -2.44
C VAL A 287 -11.91 2.13 -1.37
N GLY A 288 -12.97 2.31 -0.59
CA GLY A 288 -13.11 3.47 0.30
C GLY A 288 -14.25 3.32 1.30
N ASP A 289 -14.42 4.29 2.19
CA ASP A 289 -15.36 4.21 3.32
C ASP A 289 -16.46 5.26 3.25
N VAL A 290 -16.11 6.56 3.17
CA VAL A 290 -16.98 7.63 3.69
C VAL A 290 -17.90 8.28 2.64
N ASP A 291 -17.45 8.49 1.40
CA ASP A 291 -18.34 8.96 0.32
C ASP A 291 -18.05 8.23 -0.99
N ARG A 292 -19.11 7.75 -1.62
CA ARG A 292 -19.09 7.18 -2.96
C ARG A 292 -18.79 8.24 -4.03
N ALA A 293 -18.59 9.52 -3.71
CA ALA A 293 -18.21 10.62 -4.59
C ALA A 293 -17.07 10.25 -5.54
N LEU A 294 -15.92 9.79 -5.03
CA LEU A 294 -14.83 9.32 -5.88
C LEU A 294 -15.26 8.11 -6.73
N GLY A 295 -16.01 7.18 -6.13
CA GLY A 295 -16.63 6.03 -6.78
C GLY A 295 -17.64 6.36 -7.90
N ARG A 296 -18.17 7.60 -8.00
CA ARG A 296 -19.02 8.04 -9.13
C ARG A 296 -18.24 8.16 -10.44
N HIS A 297 -16.92 8.32 -10.36
CA HIS A 297 -16.03 8.44 -11.53
C HIS A 297 -15.44 7.09 -11.95
N ALA A 298 -15.41 6.12 -11.03
CA ALA A 298 -14.96 4.75 -11.27
C ALA A 298 -15.97 3.92 -12.10
N ASP A 299 -15.66 2.65 -12.36
CA ASP A 299 -16.58 1.65 -12.91
C ASP A 299 -17.18 0.77 -11.80
N LEU A 300 -16.40 0.55 -10.73
CA LEU A 300 -16.79 -0.13 -9.50
C LEU A 300 -16.36 0.68 -8.27
N TRP A 301 -17.14 0.55 -7.19
CA TRP A 301 -16.80 1.04 -5.85
C TRP A 301 -17.11 -0.06 -4.84
N VAL A 302 -16.20 -0.26 -3.88
CA VAL A 302 -16.26 -1.29 -2.85
C VAL A 302 -15.94 -0.64 -1.49
N SER A 303 -16.60 -1.09 -0.40
CA SER A 303 -16.28 -0.65 0.95
C SER A 303 -14.87 -1.12 1.35
N TRP A 304 -14.05 -0.27 1.99
CA TRP A 304 -12.76 -0.74 2.54
C TRP A 304 -12.98 -1.74 3.69
N ASP A 305 -13.98 -1.51 4.55
CA ASP A 305 -14.34 -2.44 5.63
C ASP A 305 -14.70 -3.85 5.13
N ASP A 306 -15.48 -3.97 4.04
CA ASP A 306 -15.80 -5.28 3.45
C ASP A 306 -14.53 -5.96 2.90
N VAL A 307 -13.57 -5.16 2.39
CA VAL A 307 -12.32 -5.65 1.79
C VAL A 307 -11.31 -6.10 2.83
N GLU A 308 -11.07 -5.35 3.92
CA GLU A 308 -10.09 -5.79 4.92
C GLU A 308 -10.54 -7.05 5.67
N ASN A 309 -11.85 -7.21 5.90
CA ASN A 309 -12.44 -8.43 6.47
C ASN A 309 -12.59 -9.58 5.45
N GLY A 310 -12.48 -9.31 4.15
CA GLY A 310 -12.54 -10.32 3.10
C GLY A 310 -13.96 -10.84 2.81
N GLU A 311 -15.00 -10.04 3.08
CA GLU A 311 -16.40 -10.44 2.93
C GLU A 311 -16.93 -10.27 1.50
N VAL A 312 -16.28 -9.41 0.70
CA VAL A 312 -16.59 -9.14 -0.72
C VAL A 312 -16.50 -10.41 -1.55
N LYS A 313 -17.62 -10.82 -2.16
CA LYS A 313 -17.68 -11.99 -3.04
C LYS A 313 -17.79 -11.54 -4.50
N GLU A 314 -17.44 -12.44 -5.42
CA GLU A 314 -17.48 -12.19 -6.87
C GLU A 314 -18.85 -11.65 -7.36
N LYS A 315 -19.94 -12.11 -6.74
CA LYS A 315 -21.32 -11.63 -6.97
C LYS A 315 -21.57 -10.15 -6.65
N ASP A 316 -20.70 -9.53 -5.84
CA ASP A 316 -20.82 -8.13 -5.40
C ASP A 316 -19.98 -7.19 -6.29
N LEU A 317 -19.16 -7.75 -7.18
CA LEU A 317 -18.27 -7.06 -8.12
C LEU A 317 -18.91 -6.80 -9.49
N VAL A 318 -20.23 -6.89 -9.59
CA VAL A 318 -20.97 -6.70 -10.85
C VAL A 318 -20.86 -5.23 -11.30
N PRO A 319 -20.22 -4.94 -12.46
CA PRO A 319 -20.22 -3.59 -13.03
C PRO A 319 -21.66 -3.16 -13.30
N LYS A 320 -22.01 -1.90 -12.99
CA LYS A 320 -23.31 -1.36 -13.40
C LYS A 320 -23.44 -1.48 -14.91
N SER A 321 -24.42 -2.27 -15.37
CA SER A 321 -24.59 -2.56 -16.80
C SER A 321 -24.59 -1.29 -17.63
N ARG A 322 -23.95 -1.34 -18.80
CA ARG A 322 -23.71 -0.20 -19.70
C ARG A 322 -24.98 0.24 -20.46
N GLU A 323 -26.14 -0.12 -19.94
CA GLU A 323 -27.46 -0.09 -20.57
C GLU A 323 -28.44 0.67 -19.66
N GLY A 324 -28.92 1.83 -20.12
CA GLY A 324 -29.78 2.69 -19.28
C GLY A 324 -29.76 4.20 -19.59
N ARG A 325 -28.99 4.68 -20.59
CA ARG A 325 -29.00 6.11 -21.00
C ARG A 325 -29.58 6.34 -22.39
N ARG A 326 -30.81 5.87 -22.64
CA ARG A 326 -31.57 6.22 -23.85
C ARG A 326 -33.09 6.18 -23.59
N ARG A 327 -33.74 7.35 -23.71
CA ARG A 327 -35.16 7.64 -23.37
C ARG A 327 -35.36 7.55 -21.83
N THR A 328 -35.96 8.54 -21.17
CA THR A 328 -37.12 9.36 -21.58
C THR A 328 -36.86 10.87 -21.60
N ASN A 329 -37.05 11.51 -22.76
CA ASN A 329 -37.52 12.90 -22.81
C ASN A 329 -39.05 12.82 -22.89
N ALA A 330 -39.73 13.15 -21.80
CA ALA A 330 -41.19 13.23 -21.76
C ALA A 330 -41.59 14.37 -20.80
N SER A 331 -41.74 15.58 -21.35
CA SER A 331 -42.30 16.70 -20.60
C SER A 331 -43.79 16.44 -20.37
N THR A 332 -44.25 16.53 -19.12
CA THR A 332 -45.65 16.75 -18.78
C THR A 332 -45.68 17.75 -17.64
N THR A 333 -46.54 18.75 -17.76
CA THR A 333 -46.59 19.95 -16.91
C THR A 333 -47.83 19.93 -16.01
N THR A 334 -47.76 20.67 -14.89
CA THR A 334 -48.91 21.02 -14.02
C THR A 334 -49.46 19.79 -13.26
N THR A 335 -49.86 19.87 -11.99
CA THR A 335 -50.54 20.95 -11.27
C THR A 335 -49.97 21.24 -9.87
N MET A 336 -50.35 22.40 -9.32
CA MET A 336 -50.23 22.73 -7.89
C MET A 336 -51.49 22.28 -7.14
N ASP A 337 -51.40 22.35 -5.81
CA ASP A 337 -52.38 22.06 -4.73
C ASP A 337 -51.96 20.82 -3.91
N GLY A 338 -52.03 20.82 -2.58
CA GLY A 338 -52.42 21.88 -1.65
C GLY A 338 -52.64 21.29 -0.25
N PHE A 339 -52.35 22.06 0.81
CA PHE A 339 -52.26 21.62 2.23
C PHE A 339 -51.14 20.58 2.51
N GLY A 340 -50.42 20.63 3.65
CA GLY A 340 -50.28 21.71 4.63
C GLY A 340 -50.32 21.24 6.08
N ASP A 341 -49.16 21.24 6.74
CA ASP A 341 -49.07 21.51 8.18
C ASP A 341 -47.71 22.13 8.52
N VAL A 342 -47.66 23.04 9.50
CA VAL A 342 -46.47 23.82 9.91
C VAL A 342 -46.57 24.19 11.40
N LEU A 343 -45.80 23.51 12.25
CA LEU A 343 -45.45 23.94 13.61
C LEU A 343 -43.95 23.61 13.81
N ILE A 344 -43.05 24.59 13.76
CA ILE A 344 -42.71 25.65 14.76
C ILE A 344 -41.56 25.18 15.68
N PHE A 345 -40.49 25.99 15.68
CA PHE A 345 -39.37 25.91 16.62
C PHE A 345 -39.77 26.56 17.96
N HIS A 346 -39.33 26.01 19.08
CA HIS A 346 -39.07 26.76 20.32
C HIS A 346 -37.69 26.34 20.82
N ASP A 347 -36.80 27.32 20.99
CA ASP A 347 -35.70 27.23 21.94
C ASP A 347 -36.25 27.52 23.36
N ASP A 348 -35.57 27.06 24.41
CA ASP A 348 -35.08 27.91 25.51
C ASP A 348 -34.71 27.14 26.79
N GLU A 349 -33.69 27.71 27.45
CA GLU A 349 -33.29 27.66 28.88
C GLU A 349 -32.90 26.34 29.60
N GLU A 350 -31.64 26.40 30.03
CA GLU A 350 -30.93 25.80 31.16
C GLU A 350 -31.75 25.26 32.36
N MET A 351 -31.21 24.21 33.01
CA MET A 351 -31.07 24.25 34.46
C MET A 351 -29.87 23.46 35.00
N GLU A 352 -29.32 23.93 36.12
CA GLU A 352 -28.07 23.50 36.73
C GLU A 352 -28.31 22.55 37.92
N MET A 353 -27.58 21.43 37.97
CA MET A 353 -27.12 20.69 39.17
C MET A 353 -26.39 19.42 38.68
N GLY A 354 -25.40 18.85 39.37
CA GLY A 354 -24.98 19.08 40.75
C GLY A 354 -24.78 17.72 41.43
N GLY A 355 -23.65 17.07 41.19
CA GLY A 355 -23.40 15.69 41.60
C GLY A 355 -21.92 15.37 41.67
N ASP A 356 -21.35 15.50 42.86
CA ASP A 356 -19.96 15.16 43.18
C ASP A 356 -19.74 13.63 43.12
N PHE A 357 -18.69 13.19 42.43
CA PHE A 357 -18.17 11.83 42.51
C PHE A 357 -16.63 11.83 42.50
N MET A 358 -16.08 12.43 43.55
CA MET A 358 -14.70 12.27 43.99
C MET A 358 -14.25 10.80 44.03
N LEU A 359 -13.28 10.44 43.19
CA LEU A 359 -12.54 9.17 43.28
C LEU A 359 -11.13 9.45 43.83
N GLU A 360 -10.98 9.22 45.12
CA GLU A 360 -9.70 9.16 45.84
C GLU A 360 -8.96 7.83 45.54
N TYR A 361 -7.77 7.69 46.15
CA TYR A 361 -6.79 6.60 46.04
C TYR A 361 -5.95 6.54 44.75
N SER A 362 -4.62 6.51 44.85
CA SER A 362 -3.74 6.82 45.98
C SER A 362 -2.31 7.05 45.48
N ASP A 363 -1.60 8.02 46.07
CA ASP A 363 -0.15 8.09 45.95
C ASP A 363 0.49 6.93 46.73
N ASP A 364 1.15 6.02 46.02
CA ASP A 364 2.24 5.21 46.55
C ASP A 364 3.50 5.62 45.77
N GLU A 365 4.29 6.53 46.34
CA GLU A 365 5.67 6.73 45.92
C GLU A 365 6.45 5.45 46.25
N ASP A 366 7.18 4.89 45.27
CA ASP A 366 8.47 4.29 45.61
C ASP A 366 9.43 4.30 44.41
N PHE A 367 10.71 4.51 44.72
CA PHE A 367 11.80 4.64 43.77
C PHE A 367 12.08 3.31 43.03
N ASP A 368 12.52 3.41 41.77
CA ASP A 368 13.88 2.93 41.47
C ASP A 368 14.43 3.60 40.19
N VAL A 369 15.69 4.05 40.27
CA VAL A 369 16.36 4.83 39.23
C VAL A 369 17.41 3.98 38.51
N ASP A 370 16.99 3.25 37.48
CA ASP A 370 17.90 2.67 36.48
C ASP A 370 18.21 3.71 35.40
N SER A 371 19.20 4.56 35.68
CA SER A 371 19.71 5.61 34.79
C SER A 371 20.73 5.06 33.77
N ASP A 372 20.25 4.32 32.77
CA ASP A 372 21.03 3.98 31.57
C ASP A 372 20.78 5.02 30.45
N GLU A 373 21.52 6.14 30.48
CA GLU A 373 21.81 6.93 29.28
C GLU A 373 22.91 6.23 28.43
N GLU A 374 23.10 6.69 27.18
CA GLU A 374 24.05 6.13 26.18
C GLU A 374 23.63 4.73 25.65
N ASP A 375 23.55 4.44 24.33
CA ASP A 375 23.99 5.16 23.12
C ASP A 375 22.85 5.35 22.09
N ASP A 376 23.02 6.33 21.19
CA ASP A 376 22.24 6.49 19.95
C ASP A 376 22.91 5.75 18.78
N ASP A 377 22.27 4.68 18.29
CA ASP A 377 22.54 4.12 16.95
C ASP A 377 21.27 3.90 16.11
N GLY A 378 20.46 4.94 15.96
CA GLY A 378 19.27 4.94 15.09
C GLY A 378 19.56 4.57 13.62
N PHE A 379 19.47 3.29 13.25
CA PHE A 379 19.76 2.82 11.89
C PHE A 379 18.58 2.22 11.11
N TYR A 380 18.45 2.62 9.85
CA TYR A 380 17.38 2.22 8.94
C TYR A 380 17.52 0.77 8.44
N ILE A 381 16.42 0.02 8.47
CA ILE A 381 16.27 -1.25 7.74
C ILE A 381 16.02 -1.00 6.25
N TYR A 382 17.10 -1.05 5.48
CA TYR A 382 17.12 -1.17 4.01
C TYR A 382 17.00 -2.63 3.56
#